data_AF-A0A1C3PES6-F1
#
_entry.id   AF-A0A1C3PES6-F1
#
_cell.length_a   1.000
_cell.length_b   1.000
_cell.length_c   1.000
_cell.angle_alpha   90.00
_cell.angle_beta   90.00
_cell.angle_gamma   90.00
#
_symmetry.space_group_name_H-M   'P 1'
#
loop_
_entity.id
_entity.type
_entity.pdbx_description
1 polymer ?
#
loop_
_entity_poly.entity_id
_entity_poly.type
_entity_poly.pdbx_seq_one_letter_code
_entity_poly.pdbx_strand_id
1 'polypeptide(L)' 'MSPSAAFSELGLNSLRAVEFRGRIQQLFEVSIPVASIWEHPTIAELSAYLDELL' A
#
# COMPACT_ATOMS: atom_id res chain seq x y z
N MET A 1 6.92 -8.43 12.06
CA MET A 1 6.02 -7.29 11.77
C MET A 1 4.61 -7.85 11.71
N SER A 2 3.63 -7.19 12.35
CA SER A 2 2.23 -7.64 12.25
C SER A 2 1.66 -7.20 10.89
N PRO A 3 1.06 -8.08 10.08
CA PRO A 3 0.42 -7.69 8.81
C PRO A 3 -0.74 -6.71 8.99
N SER A 4 -1.30 -6.66 10.20
CA SER A 4 -2.42 -5.79 10.58
C SER A 4 -1.96 -4.50 11.27
N ALA A 5 -0.65 -4.26 11.43
CA ALA A 5 -0.16 -2.98 11.92
C ALA A 5 -0.39 -1.91 10.86
N ALA A 6 -0.84 -0.74 11.30
CA ALA A 6 -1.09 0.36 10.37
C ALA A 6 0.23 0.90 9.82
N PHE A 7 0.26 1.28 8.55
CA PHE A 7 1.46 1.83 7.91
C PHE A 7 2.01 3.07 8.64
N SER A 8 1.14 3.87 9.25
CA SER A 8 1.52 5.02 10.08
C SER A 8 2.35 4.61 11.31
N GLU A 9 1.99 3.51 11.97
CA GLU A 9 2.74 2.93 13.10
C GLU A 9 4.09 2.38 12.67
N LEU A 10 4.20 1.98 11.40
CA LEU A 10 5.43 1.51 10.78
C LEU A 10 6.30 2.67 10.21
N GLY A 11 5.88 3.92 10.39
CA GLY A 11 6.62 5.11 9.97
C GLY A 11 6.45 5.47 8.49
N LEU A 12 5.37 5.02 7.85
CA LEU A 12 4.95 5.52 6.55
C LEU A 12 4.35 6.92 6.69
N ASN A 13 4.78 7.83 5.84
CA ASN A 13 4.32 9.21 5.77
C ASN A 13 3.92 9.55 4.33
N SER A 14 3.44 10.76 4.07
CA SER A 14 2.92 11.15 2.76
C SER A 14 3.93 10.95 1.61
N LEU A 15 5.20 11.34 1.80
CA LEU A 15 6.22 11.16 0.76
C LEU A 15 6.53 9.67 0.54
N ARG A 16 6.73 8.94 1.62
CA ARG A 16 7.00 7.49 1.55
C ARG A 16 5.82 6.70 0.98
N ALA A 17 4.59 7.17 1.17
CA ALA A 17 3.40 6.55 0.57
C ALA A 17 3.40 6.69 -0.96
N VAL A 18 3.82 7.85 -1.49
CA VAL A 18 3.98 8.04 -2.94
C VAL A 18 5.05 7.13 -3.51
N GLU A 19 6.21 7.04 -2.85
CA GLU A 19 7.30 6.15 -3.26
C GLU A 19 6.90 4.68 -3.19
N PHE A 20 6.25 4.28 -2.09
CA PHE A 20 5.77 2.92 -1.86
C PHE A 20 4.76 2.51 -2.92
N ARG A 21 3.74 3.35 -3.17
CA ARG A 21 2.77 3.17 -4.26
C ARG A 21 3.47 3.02 -5.61
N GLY A 22 4.44 3.89 -5.91
CA GLY A 22 5.21 3.81 -7.15
C GLY A 22 5.92 2.48 -7.35
N ARG A 23 6.52 1.93 -6.28
CA ARG A 23 7.15 0.60 -6.31
C ARG A 23 6.16 -0.52 -6.55
N ILE A 24 4.98 -0.49 -5.91
CA ILE A 24 3.92 -1.47 -6.13
C ILE A 24 3.48 -1.45 -7.61
N GLN A 25 3.18 -0.26 -8.14
CA GLN A 25 2.77 -0.12 -9.55
C GLN A 25 3.82 -0.67 -10.52
N GLN A 26 5.11 -0.47 -10.23
CA GLN A 26 6.19 -0.98 -11.06
C GLN A 26 6.37 -2.50 -10.95
N LEU A 27 6.25 -3.08 -9.75
CA LEU A 27 6.49 -4.50 -9.51
C LEU A 27 5.33 -5.39 -9.98
N PHE A 28 4.10 -4.91 -9.83
CA PHE A 28 2.89 -5.66 -10.14
C PHE A 28 2.23 -5.20 -11.45
N GLU A 29 2.82 -4.23 -12.15
CA GLU A 29 2.29 -3.66 -13.41
C GLU A 29 0.85 -3.10 -13.28
N VAL A 30 0.46 -2.67 -12.07
CA VAL A 30 -0.87 -2.12 -11.77
C VAL A 30 -0.88 -0.60 -11.72
N SER A 31 -2.06 0.00 -11.85
CA SER A 31 -2.27 1.43 -11.63
C SER A 31 -3.23 1.66 -10.47
N ILE A 32 -2.70 2.17 -9.34
CA ILE A 32 -3.48 2.43 -8.13
C ILE A 32 -3.33 3.90 -7.68
N PRO A 33 -4.39 4.55 -7.19
CA PRO A 33 -4.29 5.85 -6.53
C PRO A 33 -3.42 5.79 -5.28
N VAL A 34 -2.78 6.90 -4.90
CA VAL A 34 -2.06 6.98 -3.60
C VAL A 34 -3.01 6.91 -2.41
N ALA A 35 -4.28 7.30 -2.60
CA ALA A 35 -5.32 7.21 -1.58
C ALA A 35 -5.55 5.77 -1.10
N SER A 36 -5.35 4.78 -1.98
CA SER A 36 -5.49 3.35 -1.65
C SER A 36 -4.60 2.90 -0.49
N ILE A 37 -3.46 3.58 -0.26
CA ILE A 37 -2.58 3.30 0.89
C ILE A 37 -3.25 3.68 2.23
N TRP A 38 -4.16 4.65 2.22
CA TRP A 38 -4.93 5.09 3.38
C TRP A 38 -6.27 4.37 3.50
N GLU A 39 -6.87 3.98 2.39
CA GLU A 39 -8.09 3.15 2.34
C GLU A 39 -7.80 1.72 2.77
N HIS A 40 -6.57 1.24 2.52
CA HIS A 40 -6.06 -0.06 2.93
C HIS A 40 -4.80 0.12 3.79
N PRO A 41 -4.95 0.59 5.04
CA PRO A 41 -3.85 1.09 5.87
C PRO A 41 -2.92 0.01 6.43
N THR A 42 -3.15 -1.26 6.13
CA THR A 42 -2.33 -2.37 6.58
C THR A 42 -1.80 -3.19 5.40
N ILE A 43 -0.75 -3.99 5.64
CA ILE A 43 -0.23 -4.90 4.62
C ILE A 43 -1.32 -5.90 4.20
N ALA A 44 -2.09 -6.42 5.16
CA ALA A 44 -3.14 -7.40 4.88
C ALA A 44 -4.24 -6.83 3.97
N GLU A 45 -4.74 -5.63 4.26
CA GLU A 45 -5.79 -4.99 3.46
C GLU A 45 -5.27 -4.59 2.08
N LEU A 46 -4.04 -4.05 2.00
CA LEU A 46 -3.46 -3.64 0.73
C LEU A 46 -3.16 -4.84 -0.16
N SER A 47 -2.71 -5.96 0.42
CA SER A 47 -2.52 -7.22 -0.32
C SER A 47 -3.85 -7.74 -0.87
N ALA A 48 -4.91 -7.77 -0.07
CA ALA A 48 -6.22 -8.21 -0.54
C ALA A 48 -6.75 -7.32 -1.68
N TYR A 49 -6.57 -6.00 -1.57
CA TYR A 49 -6.93 -5.07 -2.64
C TYR A 49 -6.13 -5.31 -3.93
N LEU A 50 -4.82 -5.59 -3.82
CA LEU A 50 -3.99 -5.90 -4.98
C LEU A 50 -4.35 -7.24 -5.63
N ASP A 51 -4.70 -8.25 -4.84
CA ASP A 51 -5.15 -9.55 -5.35
C ASP A 51 -6.43 -9.44 -6.20
N GLU A 52 -7.30 -8.45 -5.95
CA GLU A 52 -8.49 -8.17 -6.77
C GLU A 52 -8.16 -7.47 -8.10
N LEU A 53 -6.98 -6.85 -8.23
CA LEU A 53 -6.56 -6.11 -9.41
C LEU A 53 -5.68 -6.93 -10.37
N LEU A 54 -5.11 -8.04 -9.90
CA LEU A 54 -4.25 -8.96 -10.65
C LEU A 54 -5.08 -10.05 -11.37
#